data_AF-A0A6P0Z3N3-F1
#
_entry.id   AF-A0A6P0Z3N3-F1
#
_cell.length_a   1.000
_cell.length_b   1.000
_cell.length_c   1.000
_cell.angle_alpha   90.00
_cell.angle_beta   90.00
_cell.angle_gamma   90.00
#
_symmetry.space_group_name_H-M   'P 1'
#
loop_
_entity.id
_entity.type
_entity.pdbx_description
1 polymer ?
#
loop_
_entity_poly.entity_id
_entity_poly.type
_entity_poly.pdbx_seq_one_letter_code
_entity_poly.pdbx_strand_id
1 'polypeptide(L)'
;AEDLCTWRFDYLGEKSKNFPNLNSTSKKQMKDIEMVAQLLLFLEEGAKSYSPDYLDKAFTERDSSWEEKDEIENEFRNTIKSIGKILDLSQDVNLAKTRLKNQADFYSLFGAVAELSREGTLKIDENTGSKIYEFLEVVQNKELHSKSKYELDNYQKKALDYYKAVKSSFTDASPRKTRIEIVKSLLKGDIHSE
;
A
#
# COMPACT_ATOMS: atom_id res chain seq x y z
N ALA A 1 -5.51 -11.85 13.26
CA ALA A 1 -4.46 -11.31 12.37
C ALA A 1 -3.58 -12.40 11.75
N GLU A 2 -3.16 -13.43 12.50
CA GLU A 2 -2.28 -14.50 11.99
C GLU A 2 -2.88 -15.28 10.81
N ASP A 3 -4.16 -15.65 10.89
CA ASP A 3 -4.85 -16.35 9.79
C ASP A 3 -4.91 -15.51 8.52
N LEU A 4 -5.21 -14.21 8.63
CA LEU A 4 -5.23 -13.27 7.51
C LEU A 4 -3.82 -13.04 6.96
N CYS A 5 -2.80 -13.07 7.82
CA CYS A 5 -1.41 -12.97 7.42
C CYS A 5 -1.00 -14.15 6.54
N THR A 6 -1.26 -15.37 7.02
CA THR A 6 -1.01 -16.61 6.28
C THR A 6 -1.78 -16.60 4.97
N TRP A 7 -3.09 -16.37 5.02
CA TRP A 7 -3.94 -16.32 3.83
C TRP A 7 -3.47 -15.29 2.80
N ARG A 8 -3.10 -14.07 3.22
CA ARG A 8 -2.59 -13.03 2.30
C ARG A 8 -1.32 -13.49 1.61
N PHE A 9 -0.39 -14.09 2.36
CA PHE A 9 0.88 -14.56 1.79
C PHE A 9 0.68 -15.68 0.80
N ASP A 10 -0.20 -16.63 1.10
CA ASP A 10 -0.50 -17.73 0.19
C ASP A 10 -1.17 -17.18 -1.08
N TYR A 11 -2.23 -16.37 -0.93
CA TYR A 11 -2.98 -15.81 -2.05
C TYR A 11 -2.14 -14.92 -2.97
N LEU A 12 -1.36 -13.99 -2.42
CA LEU A 12 -0.50 -13.12 -3.25
C LEU A 12 0.76 -13.85 -3.73
N GLY A 13 1.25 -14.83 -2.97
CA GLY A 13 2.43 -15.63 -3.31
C GLY A 13 2.21 -16.53 -4.52
N GLU A 14 0.99 -17.06 -4.70
CA GLU A 14 0.58 -17.79 -5.91
C GLU A 14 0.65 -16.93 -7.18
N LYS A 15 0.32 -15.64 -7.05
CA LYS A 15 0.30 -14.69 -8.18
C LYS A 15 1.68 -14.14 -8.48
N SER A 16 2.41 -13.79 -7.42
CA SER A 16 3.70 -13.15 -7.49
C SER A 16 4.54 -13.59 -6.30
N LYS A 17 5.56 -14.41 -6.57
CA LYS A 17 6.47 -14.91 -5.54
C LYS A 17 7.03 -13.75 -4.70
N ASN A 18 6.94 -13.89 -3.37
CA ASN A 18 7.46 -12.95 -2.38
C ASN A 18 6.86 -11.53 -2.48
N PHE A 19 5.54 -11.40 -2.66
CA PHE A 19 4.86 -10.10 -2.69
C PHE A 19 3.79 -9.97 -1.59
N PRO A 20 3.88 -8.97 -0.69
CA PRO A 20 5.03 -8.09 -0.47
C PRO A 20 6.25 -8.87 0.05
N ASN A 21 7.46 -8.35 -0.19
CA ASN A 21 8.68 -9.07 0.15
C ASN A 21 9.02 -8.87 1.63
N LEU A 22 8.98 -9.94 2.41
CA LEU A 22 9.48 -9.97 3.78
C LEU A 22 10.54 -11.07 3.91
N ASN A 23 11.75 -10.67 4.28
CA ASN A 23 12.83 -11.61 4.54
C ASN A 23 12.54 -12.43 5.81
N SER A 24 13.26 -13.54 5.97
CA SER A 24 13.10 -14.45 7.12
C SER A 24 13.36 -13.77 8.47
N THR A 25 14.24 -12.78 8.53
CA THR A 25 14.54 -12.02 9.75
C THR A 25 13.35 -11.15 10.15
N SER A 26 12.72 -10.45 9.21
CA SER A 26 11.52 -9.65 9.44
C SER A 26 10.33 -10.51 9.89
N LYS A 27 10.17 -11.72 9.35
CA LYS A 27 9.15 -12.68 9.82
C LYS A 27 9.41 -13.15 11.25
N LYS A 28 10.67 -13.43 11.62
CA LYS A 28 11.04 -13.74 13.02
C LYS A 28 10.75 -12.58 13.99
N GLN A 29 10.73 -11.35 13.48
CA GLN A 29 10.38 -10.14 14.21
C GLN A 29 8.88 -9.80 14.13
N MET A 30 8.04 -10.72 13.63
CA MET A 30 6.57 -10.55 13.48
C MET A 30 6.16 -9.33 12.64
N LYS A 31 7.05 -8.83 11.77
CA LYS A 31 6.78 -7.66 10.93
C LYS A 31 5.71 -7.88 9.89
N ASP A 32 5.45 -9.13 9.54
CA ASP A 32 4.32 -9.55 8.74
C ASP A 32 2.99 -9.38 9.46
N ILE A 33 2.90 -9.85 10.72
CA ILE A 33 1.72 -9.72 11.57
C ILE A 33 1.47 -8.24 11.88
N GLU A 34 2.50 -7.49 12.26
CA GLU A 34 2.43 -6.04 12.49
C GLU A 34 1.91 -5.30 11.26
N MET A 35 2.40 -5.67 10.06
CA MET A 35 1.91 -5.09 8.82
C MET A 35 0.43 -5.40 8.59
N VAL A 36 -0.03 -6.64 8.77
CA VAL A 36 -1.46 -6.99 8.63
C VAL A 36 -2.30 -6.21 9.63
N ALA A 37 -1.87 -6.10 10.88
CA ALA A 37 -2.58 -5.34 11.90
C ALA A 37 -2.71 -3.86 11.51
N GLN A 38 -1.65 -3.25 10.97
CA GLN A 38 -1.72 -1.87 10.49
C GLN A 38 -2.65 -1.70 9.27
N LEU A 39 -2.79 -2.72 8.41
CA LEU A 39 -3.76 -2.69 7.31
C LEU A 39 -5.20 -2.80 7.83
N LEU A 40 -5.44 -3.64 8.84
CA LEU A 40 -6.76 -3.77 9.47
C LEU A 40 -7.15 -2.47 10.19
N LEU A 41 -6.23 -1.89 10.97
CA LEU A 41 -6.42 -0.59 11.61
C LEU A 41 -6.64 0.54 10.60
N PHE A 42 -6.00 0.47 9.44
CA PHE A 42 -6.27 1.40 8.35
C PHE A 42 -7.72 1.28 7.85
N LEU A 43 -8.26 0.07 7.72
CA LEU A 43 -9.65 -0.11 7.33
C LEU A 43 -10.60 0.48 8.39
N GLU A 44 -10.35 0.21 9.68
CA GLU A 44 -11.19 0.72 10.76
C GLU A 44 -11.10 2.25 10.92
N GLU A 45 -9.90 2.81 10.80
CA GLU A 45 -9.64 4.17 11.29
C GLU A 45 -9.02 5.12 10.27
N GLY A 46 -8.71 4.63 9.07
CA GLY A 46 -7.98 5.35 8.03
C GLY A 46 -6.50 5.52 8.34
N ALA A 47 -5.81 6.35 7.55
CA ALA A 47 -4.37 6.58 7.71
C ALA A 47 -4.03 7.37 8.98
N LYS A 48 -3.61 6.64 10.02
CA LYS A 48 -3.07 7.19 11.28
C LYS A 48 -1.64 6.73 11.54
N SER A 49 -1.01 7.38 12.52
CA SER A 49 0.24 6.92 13.11
C SER A 49 -0.06 6.04 14.31
N TYR A 50 0.46 4.82 14.29
CA TYR A 50 0.28 3.86 15.36
C TYR A 50 1.63 3.71 16.09
N SER A 51 1.71 4.22 17.32
CA SER A 51 2.83 3.90 18.20
C SER A 51 2.74 2.42 18.64
N PRO A 52 3.85 1.80 19.08
CA PRO A 52 3.81 0.47 19.67
C PRO A 52 2.75 0.35 20.79
N ASP A 53 2.74 1.29 21.73
CA ASP A 53 1.74 1.33 22.81
C ASP A 53 0.30 1.40 22.30
N TYR A 54 0.07 2.12 21.19
CA TYR A 54 -1.25 2.18 20.57
C TYR A 54 -1.62 0.84 19.94
N LEU A 55 -0.68 0.17 19.26
CA LEU A 55 -0.91 -1.16 18.70
C LEU A 55 -1.26 -2.15 19.82
N ASP A 56 -0.49 -2.17 20.91
CA ASP A 56 -0.74 -3.05 22.06
C ASP A 56 -2.12 -2.81 22.67
N LYS A 57 -2.51 -1.54 22.82
CA LYS A 57 -3.85 -1.16 23.27
C LYS A 57 -4.92 -1.64 22.29
N ALA A 58 -4.73 -1.38 21.00
CA ALA A 58 -5.68 -1.75 19.95
C ALA A 58 -5.92 -3.26 19.87
N PHE A 59 -4.87 -4.07 20.08
CA PHE A 59 -4.99 -5.53 20.19
C PHE A 59 -5.76 -5.94 21.45
N THR A 60 -5.38 -5.38 22.61
CA THR A 60 -6.03 -5.72 23.89
C THR A 60 -7.54 -5.43 23.87
N GLU A 61 -7.94 -4.30 23.27
CA GLU A 61 -9.36 -3.93 23.15
C GLU A 61 -10.14 -4.91 22.26
N ARG A 62 -9.53 -5.38 21.17
CA ARG A 62 -10.15 -6.29 20.20
C ARG A 62 -10.13 -7.76 20.65
N ASP A 63 -9.23 -8.14 21.57
CA ASP A 63 -9.19 -9.48 22.16
C ASP A 63 -10.46 -9.79 22.97
N SER A 64 -11.06 -8.76 23.59
CA SER A 64 -12.28 -8.92 24.40
C SER A 64 -13.55 -8.93 23.54
N SER A 65 -13.64 -8.03 22.57
CA SER A 65 -14.75 -7.96 21.61
C SER A 65 -14.30 -7.15 20.39
N TRP A 66 -14.53 -7.68 19.20
CA TRP A 66 -14.30 -6.98 17.94
C TRP A 66 -15.58 -7.00 17.11
N GLU A 67 -16.44 -6.02 17.34
CA GLU A 67 -17.80 -5.99 16.78
C GLU A 67 -17.80 -5.97 15.24
N GLU A 68 -16.92 -5.18 14.64
CA GLU A 68 -16.82 -5.01 13.18
C GLU A 68 -15.89 -6.04 12.51
N LYS A 69 -15.47 -7.08 13.24
CA LYS A 69 -14.45 -8.05 12.76
C LYS A 69 -14.77 -8.58 11.37
N ASP A 70 -15.95 -9.17 11.18
CA ASP A 70 -16.30 -9.83 9.93
C ASP A 70 -16.35 -8.85 8.75
N GLU A 71 -16.80 -7.62 8.98
CA GLU A 71 -16.85 -6.57 7.96
C GLU A 71 -15.43 -6.17 7.54
N ILE A 72 -14.56 -5.90 8.51
CA ILE A 72 -13.17 -5.50 8.28
C ILE A 72 -12.36 -6.64 7.64
N GLU A 73 -12.56 -7.89 8.07
CA GLU A 73 -11.90 -9.04 7.46
C GLU A 73 -12.33 -9.24 6.01
N ASN A 74 -13.63 -9.09 5.72
CA ASN A 74 -14.15 -9.19 4.37
C ASN A 74 -13.61 -8.07 3.47
N GLU A 75 -13.57 -6.84 3.97
CA GLU A 75 -12.99 -5.72 3.24
C GLU A 75 -11.49 -5.92 2.99
N PHE A 76 -10.75 -6.41 3.98
CA PHE A 76 -9.35 -6.76 3.83
C PHE A 76 -9.16 -7.78 2.70
N ARG A 77 -9.92 -8.88 2.73
CA ARG A 77 -9.84 -9.93 1.70
C ARG A 77 -10.19 -9.38 0.31
N ASN A 78 -11.21 -8.54 0.20
CA ASN A 78 -11.61 -7.92 -1.07
C ASN A 78 -10.53 -6.97 -1.60
N THR A 79 -9.92 -6.17 -0.72
CA THR A 79 -8.81 -5.28 -1.09
C THR A 79 -7.60 -6.08 -1.58
N ILE A 80 -7.21 -7.15 -0.87
CA ILE A 80 -6.14 -8.05 -1.30
C ILE A 80 -6.46 -8.73 -2.63
N LYS A 81 -7.71 -9.15 -2.85
CA LYS A 81 -8.14 -9.73 -4.14
C LYS A 81 -8.02 -8.73 -5.28
N SER A 82 -8.39 -7.47 -5.06
CA SER A 82 -8.23 -6.38 -6.04
C SER A 82 -6.76 -6.13 -6.37
N ILE A 83 -5.87 -6.11 -5.37
CA ILE A 83 -4.42 -6.06 -5.61
C ILE A 83 -3.96 -7.29 -6.41
N GLY A 84 -4.45 -8.48 -6.07
CA GLY A 84 -4.19 -9.70 -6.83
C GLY A 84 -4.61 -9.58 -8.29
N LYS A 85 -5.78 -8.99 -8.56
CA LYS A 85 -6.26 -8.73 -9.93
C LYS A 85 -5.33 -7.76 -10.69
N ILE A 86 -4.81 -6.72 -10.02
CA ILE A 86 -3.80 -5.83 -10.61
C ILE A 86 -2.59 -6.67 -11.03
N LEU A 87 -2.05 -7.51 -10.13
CA LEU A 87 -0.89 -8.36 -10.44
C LEU A 87 -1.17 -9.33 -11.59
N ASP A 88 -2.35 -9.98 -11.62
CA ASP A 88 -2.73 -10.92 -12.67
C ASP A 88 -2.78 -10.26 -14.05
N LEU A 89 -3.27 -9.02 -14.12
CA LEU A 89 -3.37 -8.25 -15.37
C LEU A 89 -2.05 -7.58 -15.77
N SER A 90 -1.05 -7.57 -14.89
CA SER A 90 0.24 -6.90 -15.11
C SER A 90 1.32 -7.85 -15.65
N GLN A 91 0.98 -8.88 -16.43
CA GLN A 91 1.97 -9.90 -16.84
C GLN A 91 3.17 -9.32 -17.62
N ASP A 92 2.97 -8.21 -18.32
CA ASP A 92 4.01 -7.53 -19.11
C ASP A 92 4.98 -6.71 -18.24
N VAL A 93 4.59 -6.37 -17.00
CA VAL A 93 5.41 -5.58 -16.06
C VAL A 93 5.58 -6.28 -14.73
N ASN A 94 6.82 -6.56 -14.35
CA ASN A 94 7.08 -7.27 -13.10
C ASN A 94 7.01 -6.35 -11.88
N LEU A 95 5.79 -6.04 -11.43
CA LEU A 95 5.53 -5.21 -10.24
C LEU A 95 6.22 -5.76 -8.98
N ALA A 96 6.39 -7.08 -8.88
CA ALA A 96 7.07 -7.74 -7.77
C ALA A 96 8.56 -7.39 -7.66
N LYS A 97 9.20 -7.06 -8.79
CA LYS A 97 10.61 -6.66 -8.83
C LYS A 97 10.81 -5.20 -8.45
N THR A 98 9.76 -4.37 -8.57
CA THR A 98 9.80 -2.96 -8.20
C THR A 98 9.86 -2.76 -6.68
N ARG A 99 9.92 -1.49 -6.26
CA ARG A 99 9.78 -1.09 -4.85
C ARG A 99 8.42 -1.37 -4.24
N LEU A 100 7.40 -1.71 -5.03
CA LEU A 100 6.05 -2.02 -4.54
C LEU A 100 6.04 -3.17 -3.52
N LYS A 101 7.03 -4.05 -3.56
CA LYS A 101 7.24 -5.13 -2.58
C LYS A 101 7.59 -4.63 -1.17
N ASN A 102 8.01 -3.38 -1.01
CA ASN A 102 8.36 -2.79 0.28
C ASN A 102 7.09 -2.46 1.08
N GLN A 103 7.18 -2.51 2.41
CA GLN A 103 6.02 -2.28 3.29
C GLN A 103 5.34 -0.93 3.06
N ALA A 104 6.10 0.15 2.91
CA ALA A 104 5.56 1.49 2.70
C ALA A 104 4.77 1.63 1.41
N ASP A 105 5.30 1.07 0.33
CA ASP A 105 4.71 1.14 -0.99
C ASP A 105 3.47 0.22 -1.08
N PHE A 106 3.56 -1.00 -0.53
CA PHE A 106 2.42 -1.91 -0.44
C PHE A 106 1.29 -1.35 0.41
N TYR A 107 1.59 -0.78 1.58
CA TYR A 107 0.58 -0.15 2.44
C TYR A 107 -0.16 0.97 1.70
N SER A 108 0.58 1.79 0.94
CA SER A 108 -0.02 2.88 0.19
C SER A 108 -0.85 2.40 -0.99
N LEU A 109 -0.45 1.33 -1.68
CA LEU A 109 -1.31 0.67 -2.68
C LEU A 109 -2.57 0.10 -2.04
N PHE A 110 -2.44 -0.61 -0.92
CA PHE A 110 -3.58 -1.17 -0.19
C PHE A 110 -4.57 -0.08 0.20
N GLY A 111 -4.09 1.00 0.82
CA GLY A 111 -4.95 2.09 1.26
C GLY A 111 -5.68 2.76 0.10
N ALA A 112 -4.98 2.99 -1.01
CA ALA A 112 -5.60 3.56 -2.21
C ALA A 112 -6.67 2.62 -2.80
N VAL A 113 -6.38 1.32 -2.93
CA VAL A 113 -7.35 0.34 -3.46
C VAL A 113 -8.58 0.23 -2.55
N ALA A 114 -8.39 0.19 -1.23
CA ALA A 114 -9.48 0.13 -0.26
C ALA A 114 -10.38 1.37 -0.34
N GLU A 115 -9.80 2.58 -0.29
CA GLU A 115 -10.58 3.82 -0.36
C GLU A 115 -11.32 3.97 -1.69
N LEU A 116 -10.66 3.68 -2.82
CA LEU A 116 -11.32 3.71 -4.12
C LEU A 116 -12.44 2.68 -4.25
N SER A 117 -12.28 1.51 -3.59
CA SER A 117 -13.32 0.49 -3.53
C SER A 117 -14.53 0.97 -2.72
N ARG A 118 -14.30 1.60 -1.56
CA ARG A 118 -15.36 2.23 -0.74
C ARG A 118 -16.09 3.34 -1.50
N GLU A 119 -15.35 4.14 -2.25
CA GLU A 119 -15.89 5.21 -3.11
C GLU A 119 -16.64 4.67 -4.34
N GLY A 120 -16.53 3.37 -4.65
CA GLY A 120 -17.09 2.78 -5.88
C GLY A 120 -16.42 3.27 -7.17
N THR A 121 -15.23 3.87 -7.07
CA THR A 121 -14.50 4.47 -8.19
C THR A 121 -13.29 3.66 -8.66
N LEU A 122 -12.97 2.55 -7.97
CA LEU A 122 -11.87 1.66 -8.34
C LEU A 122 -12.13 1.02 -9.72
N LYS A 123 -11.27 1.36 -10.69
CA LYS A 123 -11.23 0.73 -12.01
C LYS A 123 -9.89 0.01 -12.17
N ILE A 124 -9.95 -1.30 -12.38
CA ILE A 124 -8.77 -2.14 -12.62
C ILE A 124 -8.91 -2.73 -14.02
N ASP A 125 -7.96 -2.37 -14.88
CA ASP A 125 -7.82 -2.77 -16.27
C ASP A 125 -6.38 -3.23 -16.58
N GLU A 126 -6.13 -3.68 -17.81
CA GLU A 126 -4.82 -4.18 -18.27
C GLU A 126 -3.70 -3.12 -18.18
N ASN A 127 -4.04 -1.83 -18.24
CA ASN A 127 -3.08 -0.73 -18.17
C ASN A 127 -2.73 -0.32 -16.73
N THR A 128 -3.51 -0.76 -15.75
CA THR A 128 -3.34 -0.37 -14.34
C THR A 128 -1.96 -0.76 -13.82
N GLY A 129 -1.48 -1.94 -14.22
CA GLY A 129 -0.14 -2.41 -13.91
C GLY A 129 0.97 -1.51 -14.43
N SER A 130 0.93 -1.22 -15.73
CA SER A 130 1.91 -0.37 -16.41
C SER A 130 1.95 1.04 -15.82
N LYS A 131 0.80 1.64 -15.49
CA LYS A 131 0.72 2.95 -14.81
C LYS A 131 1.46 2.95 -13.47
N ILE A 132 1.26 1.91 -12.65
CA ILE A 132 1.98 1.75 -11.38
C ILE A 132 3.48 1.58 -11.63
N TYR A 133 3.85 0.71 -12.57
CA TYR A 133 5.25 0.44 -12.91
C TYR A 133 5.99 1.71 -13.34
N GLU A 134 5.45 2.44 -14.33
CA GLU A 134 6.02 3.69 -14.86
C GLU A 134 6.18 4.73 -13.75
N PHE A 135 5.17 4.89 -12.90
CA PHE A 135 5.25 5.81 -11.77
C PHE A 135 6.39 5.44 -10.82
N LEU A 136 6.52 4.15 -10.47
CA LEU A 136 7.58 3.70 -9.58
C LEU A 136 8.97 3.83 -10.19
N GLU A 137 9.11 3.74 -11.50
CA GLU A 137 10.38 4.02 -12.20
C GLU A 137 10.75 5.50 -12.09
N VAL A 138 9.79 6.42 -12.28
CA VAL A 138 10.03 7.86 -12.08
C VAL A 138 10.38 8.19 -10.63
N VAL A 139 9.69 7.56 -9.67
CA VAL A 139 9.99 7.73 -8.24
C VAL A 139 11.43 7.29 -7.89
N GLN A 140 11.95 6.25 -8.56
CA GLN A 140 13.30 5.74 -8.33
C GLN A 140 14.39 6.53 -9.08
N ASN A 141 14.01 7.40 -10.02
CA ASN A 141 14.96 8.18 -10.80
C ASN A 141 15.75 9.16 -9.90
N LYS A 142 17.05 8.92 -9.74
CA LYS A 142 17.92 9.73 -8.88
C LYS A 142 18.10 11.17 -9.38
N GLU A 143 18.03 11.39 -10.69
CA GLU A 143 18.16 12.74 -11.27
C GLU A 143 16.98 13.63 -10.86
N LEU A 144 15.77 13.04 -10.76
CA LEU A 144 14.59 13.74 -10.27
C LEU A 144 14.81 14.28 -8.86
N HIS A 145 15.55 13.55 -8.02
CA HIS A 145 15.78 13.92 -6.62
C HIS A 145 16.71 15.12 -6.46
N SER A 146 17.52 15.43 -7.49
CA SER A 146 18.43 16.58 -7.52
C SER A 146 17.85 17.84 -8.18
N LYS A 147 16.73 17.72 -8.90
CA LYS A 147 16.11 18.85 -9.61
C LYS A 147 15.35 19.78 -8.67
N SER A 148 15.29 21.06 -9.05
CA SER A 148 14.46 22.04 -8.33
C SER A 148 12.98 21.76 -8.59
N LYS A 149 12.11 21.95 -7.58
CA LYS A 149 10.66 21.72 -7.71
C LYS A 149 10.02 22.60 -8.80
N TYR A 150 10.63 23.75 -9.13
CA TYR A 150 10.18 24.65 -10.19
C TYR A 150 10.44 24.13 -11.61
N GLU A 151 11.35 23.17 -11.76
CA GLU A 151 11.72 22.57 -13.06
C GLU A 151 10.91 21.30 -13.39
N LEU A 152 10.03 20.89 -12.46
CA LEU A 152 9.28 19.64 -12.54
C LEU A 152 7.86 19.88 -13.02
N ASP A 153 7.39 19.00 -13.90
CA ASP A 153 5.96 18.89 -14.19
C ASP A 153 5.19 18.34 -12.98
N ASN A 154 3.85 18.36 -13.04
CA ASN A 154 3.01 17.91 -11.93
C ASN A 154 3.24 16.43 -11.57
N TYR A 155 3.43 15.57 -12.57
CA TYR A 155 3.66 14.14 -12.37
C TYR A 155 4.99 13.90 -11.64
N GLN A 156 6.04 14.59 -12.06
CA GLN A 156 7.36 14.58 -11.44
C GLN A 156 7.34 15.14 -10.02
N LYS A 157 6.57 16.21 -9.76
CA LYS A 157 6.36 16.74 -8.41
C LYS A 157 5.70 15.71 -7.49
N LYS A 158 4.64 15.03 -7.95
CA LYS A 158 3.97 13.97 -7.18
C LYS A 158 4.91 12.79 -6.95
N ALA A 159 5.69 12.37 -7.94
CA ALA A 159 6.71 11.33 -7.77
C ALA A 159 7.78 11.71 -6.73
N LEU A 160 8.26 12.96 -6.75
CA LEU A 160 9.22 13.47 -5.76
C LEU A 160 8.61 13.55 -4.35
N ASP A 161 7.36 14.02 -4.24
CA ASP A 161 6.65 14.10 -2.96
C ASP A 161 6.38 12.68 -2.41
N TYR A 162 6.03 11.72 -3.26
CA TYR A 162 5.90 10.30 -2.89
C TYR A 162 7.23 9.72 -2.40
N TYR A 163 8.34 9.97 -3.11
CA TYR A 163 9.67 9.53 -2.71
C TYR A 163 10.06 10.05 -1.33
N LYS A 164 9.87 11.36 -1.09
CA LYS A 164 10.13 12.00 0.21
C LYS A 164 9.28 11.37 1.31
N ALA A 165 8.00 11.13 1.03
CA ALA A 165 7.07 10.49 1.98
C ALA A 165 7.40 9.02 2.26
N VAL A 166 8.11 8.30 1.38
CA VAL A 166 8.60 6.95 1.70
C VAL A 166 9.87 6.99 2.55
N LYS A 167 10.70 8.03 2.39
CA LYS A 167 11.91 8.21 3.21
C LYS A 167 11.64 8.66 4.65
N SER A 168 10.53 9.34 4.91
CA SER A 168 10.06 9.59 6.27
C SER A 168 9.64 8.30 6.97
N SER A 169 9.39 8.34 8.29
CA SER A 169 8.97 7.13 8.99
C SER A 169 7.73 6.52 8.33
N PHE A 170 7.80 5.21 8.06
CA PHE A 170 6.71 4.47 7.45
C PHE A 170 5.41 4.57 8.27
N THR A 171 5.53 4.74 9.59
CA THR A 171 4.42 4.81 10.54
C THR A 171 3.81 6.20 10.69
N ASP A 172 4.37 7.24 10.08
CA ASP A 172 3.84 8.60 10.26
C ASP A 172 2.55 8.82 9.46
N ALA A 173 1.55 9.43 10.10
CA ALA A 173 0.22 9.62 9.53
C ALA A 173 0.23 10.48 8.26
N SER A 174 0.94 11.62 8.29
CA SER A 174 0.97 12.57 7.18
C SER A 174 1.61 11.97 5.92
N PRO A 175 2.83 11.38 5.99
CA PRO A 175 3.41 10.65 4.87
C PRO A 175 2.54 9.51 4.34
N ARG A 176 1.86 8.75 5.22
CA ARG A 176 0.91 7.70 4.79
C ARG A 176 -0.20 8.28 3.93
N LYS A 177 -0.86 9.34 4.39
CA LYS A 177 -1.92 10.05 3.65
C LYS A 177 -1.41 10.54 2.30
N THR A 178 -0.26 11.23 2.28
CA THR A 178 0.34 11.73 1.03
C THR A 178 0.56 10.60 0.03
N ARG A 179 1.14 9.48 0.47
CA ARG A 179 1.39 8.34 -0.44
C ARG A 179 0.08 7.71 -0.94
N ILE A 180 -0.91 7.54 -0.07
CA ILE A 180 -2.22 6.98 -0.45
C ILE A 180 -2.90 7.89 -1.48
N GLU A 181 -2.99 9.19 -1.23
CA GLU A 181 -3.63 10.16 -2.14
C GLU A 181 -2.96 10.18 -3.51
N ILE A 182 -1.62 10.17 -3.56
CA ILE A 182 -0.89 10.12 -4.84
C ILE A 182 -1.21 8.82 -5.61
N VAL A 183 -1.26 7.67 -4.93
CA VAL A 183 -1.62 6.41 -5.58
C VAL A 183 -3.09 6.41 -6.01
N LYS A 184 -4.00 7.02 -5.25
CA LYS A 184 -5.40 7.21 -5.67
C LYS A 184 -5.49 8.03 -6.95
N SER A 185 -4.80 9.17 -7.01
CA SER A 185 -4.75 10.00 -8.23
C SER A 185 -4.17 9.22 -9.41
N LEU A 186 -3.14 8.39 -9.19
CA LEU A 186 -2.56 7.53 -10.22
C LEU A 186 -3.61 6.53 -10.77
N LEU A 187 -4.32 5.85 -9.88
CA LEU A 187 -5.30 4.83 -10.25
C LEU A 187 -6.56 5.43 -10.90
N LYS A 188 -6.96 6.65 -10.50
CA LYS A 188 -8.05 7.41 -11.15
C LYS A 188 -7.65 7.96 -12.53
N GLY A 189 -6.36 8.16 -12.78
CA GLY A 189 -5.84 8.80 -13.99
C GLY A 189 -5.66 10.32 -13.87
N ASP A 190 -5.82 10.89 -12.67
CA ASP A 190 -5.79 12.32 -12.39
C ASP A 190 -4.42 12.80 -11.87
N ILE A 191 -3.39 11.95 -11.90
CA ILE A 191 -2.08 12.27 -11.31
C ILE A 191 -1.36 13.44 -11.99
N HIS A 192 -1.75 13.80 -13.22
CA HIS A 192 -1.21 14.95 -13.94
C HIS A 192 -1.90 16.28 -13.55
N SER A 193 -3.04 16.22 -12.86
CA SER A 193 -3.83 17.38 -12.44
C SER A 193 -3.11 18.19 -11.35
N GLU A 194 -3.39 19.50 -11.31
CA GLU A 194 -2.81 20.46 -10.35
C GLU A 194 -3.23 20.21 -8.89
#